data_AF-A0A9D8ERU9-F1
#
_entry.id   AF-A0A9D8ERU9-F1
#
_cell.length_a   1.000
_cell.length_b   1.000
_cell.length_c   1.000
_cell.angle_alpha   90.00
_cell.angle_beta   90.00
_cell.angle_gamma   90.00
#
_symmetry.space_group_name_H-M   'P 1'
#
loop_
_entity.id
_entity.type
_entity.pdbx_description
1 polymer ?
#
loop_
_entity_poly.entity_id
_entity_poly.type
_entity_poly.pdbx_seq_one_letter_code
_entity_poly.pdbx_strand_id
1 'polypeptide(L)'
;ARICSFSGISMVIACSKTKDVLKKIVSFEPVGTFFAPRTGKKVKSIKRWIAFGVQTKGSIYLDRGAEEAVESQGKSVLPVGIVEVEGSFNKGDTLKVYSIDKRLIAKGISNFSDEDINNIKGKGEKQILEEFGSDMCCEVIHRDSLVVFEEHEEEG
;
A
#
# COMPACT_ATOMS: atom_id res chain seq x y z
N ALA A 1 -7.41 -10.23 -12.32
CA ALA A 1 -6.54 -11.18 -11.60
C ALA A 1 -5.86 -10.53 -10.37
N ARG A 2 -5.08 -9.45 -10.52
CA ARG A 2 -4.27 -8.84 -9.44
C ARG A 2 -5.01 -8.53 -8.13
N ILE A 3 -6.23 -7.99 -8.17
CA ILE A 3 -7.02 -7.63 -6.97
C ILE A 3 -7.42 -8.85 -6.12
N CYS A 4 -7.65 -10.00 -6.75
CA CYS A 4 -8.19 -11.19 -6.08
C CYS A 4 -7.11 -12.14 -5.56
N SER A 5 -5.93 -12.15 -6.17
CA SER A 5 -4.79 -12.94 -5.69
C SER A 5 -4.37 -12.58 -4.27
N PHE A 6 -4.63 -11.34 -3.81
CA PHE A 6 -4.29 -10.87 -2.46
C PHE A 6 -5.37 -11.13 -1.39
N SER A 7 -6.57 -11.60 -1.75
CA SER A 7 -7.70 -11.67 -0.80
C SER A 7 -7.91 -13.03 -0.13
N GLY A 8 -7.18 -14.07 -0.54
CA GLY A 8 -7.42 -15.43 -0.02
C GLY A 8 -8.75 -16.03 -0.51
N ILE A 9 -9.36 -15.47 -1.56
CA ILE A 9 -10.65 -15.91 -2.12
C ILE A 9 -10.39 -16.51 -3.50
N SER A 10 -10.84 -17.75 -3.71
CA SER A 10 -10.80 -18.40 -5.01
C SER A 10 -11.69 -17.68 -6.02
N MET A 11 -11.18 -17.44 -7.22
CA MET A 11 -11.91 -16.79 -8.32
C MET A 11 -11.95 -17.69 -9.54
N VAL A 12 -13.09 -17.72 -10.24
CA VAL A 12 -13.24 -18.36 -11.55
C VAL A 12 -13.70 -17.32 -12.57
N ILE A 13 -12.99 -17.22 -13.70
CA ILE A 13 -13.46 -16.49 -14.88
C ILE A 13 -14.00 -17.53 -15.86
N ALA A 14 -15.30 -17.49 -16.15
CA ALA A 14 -15.92 -18.43 -17.09
C ALA A 14 -16.85 -17.69 -18.08
N CYS A 15 -17.02 -18.28 -19.27
CA CYS A 15 -17.90 -17.74 -20.29
C CYS A 15 -19.37 -17.94 -19.90
N SER A 16 -20.16 -16.86 -19.90
CA SER A 16 -21.60 -16.90 -19.54
C SER A 16 -22.45 -17.74 -20.51
N LYS A 17 -21.99 -17.94 -21.75
CA LYS A 17 -22.67 -18.78 -22.75
C LYS A 17 -22.52 -20.29 -22.49
N THR A 18 -21.65 -20.68 -21.56
CA THR A 18 -21.48 -22.08 -21.19
C THR A 18 -22.73 -22.58 -20.45
N LYS A 19 -23.35 -23.65 -20.96
CA LYS A 19 -24.53 -24.25 -20.35
C LYS A 19 -24.23 -24.71 -18.91
N ASP A 20 -25.10 -24.33 -17.98
CA ASP A 20 -25.01 -24.63 -16.54
C ASP A 20 -23.70 -24.16 -15.88
N VAL A 21 -23.05 -23.10 -16.40
CA VAL A 21 -21.74 -22.63 -15.93
C VAL A 21 -21.64 -22.42 -14.41
N LEU A 22 -22.70 -21.89 -13.78
CA LEU A 22 -22.72 -21.69 -12.33
C LEU A 22 -22.71 -23.02 -11.55
N LYS A 23 -23.47 -24.03 -12.00
CA LYS A 23 -23.47 -25.35 -11.37
C LYS A 23 -22.10 -26.00 -11.51
N LYS A 24 -21.51 -25.93 -12.70
CA LYS A 24 -20.17 -26.46 -12.99
C LYS A 24 -19.11 -25.83 -12.08
N ILE A 25 -19.17 -24.50 -11.89
CA ILE A 25 -18.26 -23.77 -10.99
C ILE A 25 -18.44 -24.24 -9.53
N VAL A 26 -19.68 -24.35 -9.04
CA VAL A 26 -19.97 -24.77 -7.66
C VAL A 26 -19.62 -26.24 -7.42
N SER A 27 -19.72 -27.09 -8.46
CA SER A 27 -19.34 -28.49 -8.44
C SER A 27 -17.84 -28.73 -8.66
N PHE A 28 -17.01 -27.67 -8.71
CA PHE A 28 -15.57 -27.72 -8.97
C PHE A 28 -15.19 -28.43 -10.28
N GLU A 29 -16.07 -28.39 -11.28
CA GLU A 29 -15.73 -28.86 -12.62
C GLU A 29 -14.74 -27.88 -13.28
N PRO A 30 -13.80 -28.37 -14.11
CA PRO A 30 -12.84 -27.53 -14.81
C PRO A 30 -13.55 -26.71 -15.91
N VAL A 31 -14.08 -25.54 -15.54
CA VAL A 31 -14.75 -24.60 -16.45
C VAL A 31 -14.16 -23.20 -16.33
N GLY A 32 -13.73 -22.65 -17.45
CA GLY A 32 -13.06 -21.34 -17.49
C GLY A 32 -11.65 -21.38 -16.92
N THR A 33 -11.21 -20.28 -16.30
CA THR A 33 -9.89 -20.14 -15.68
C THR A 33 -10.04 -19.94 -14.19
N PHE A 34 -9.50 -20.89 -13.41
CA PHE A 34 -9.46 -20.83 -11.96
C PHE A 34 -8.20 -20.10 -11.49
N PHE A 35 -8.36 -19.11 -10.63
CA PHE A 35 -7.28 -18.42 -9.94
C PHE A 35 -7.27 -18.87 -8.48
N ALA A 36 -6.26 -19.68 -8.13
CA ALA A 36 -6.03 -20.06 -6.75
C ALA A 36 -5.66 -18.81 -5.92
N PRO A 37 -6.19 -18.68 -4.69
CA PRO A 37 -5.72 -17.65 -3.78
C PRO A 37 -4.23 -17.86 -3.46
N ARG A 38 -3.42 -16.79 -3.38
CA ARG A 38 -2.07 -16.91 -2.80
C ARG A 38 -2.24 -17.40 -1.35
N THR A 39 -1.70 -18.58 -1.06
CA THR A 39 -1.65 -19.15 0.28
C THR A 39 -0.62 -18.36 1.11
N GLY A 40 -1.09 -17.31 1.78
CA GLY A 40 -0.31 -16.47 2.68
C GLY A 40 -1.20 -15.81 3.74
N LYS A 41 -0.59 -15.29 4.82
CA LYS A 41 -1.28 -14.65 5.97
C LYS A 41 -2.43 -13.75 5.47
N LYS A 42 -3.64 -13.95 6.02
CA LYS A 42 -4.82 -13.09 5.74
C LYS A 42 -4.42 -11.62 5.83
N VAL A 43 -4.34 -10.93 4.70
CA VAL A 43 -4.15 -9.49 4.66
C VAL A 43 -5.36 -8.86 5.35
N LYS A 44 -5.13 -8.17 6.49
CA LYS A 44 -6.17 -7.48 7.27
C LYS A 44 -7.03 -6.62 6.32
N SER A 45 -8.35 -6.60 6.50
CA SER A 45 -9.30 -5.92 5.61
C SER A 45 -8.93 -4.46 5.32
N ILE A 46 -8.32 -3.75 6.29
CA ILE A 46 -7.82 -2.39 6.13
C ILE A 46 -6.74 -2.25 5.06
N LYS A 47 -5.80 -3.21 4.97
CA LYS A 47 -4.74 -3.21 3.95
C LYS A 47 -5.31 -3.43 2.55
N ARG A 48 -6.38 -4.24 2.41
CA ARG A 48 -7.11 -4.38 1.14
C ARG A 48 -7.77 -3.07 0.72
N TRP A 49 -8.38 -2.36 1.67
CA TRP A 49 -9.02 -1.07 1.40
C TRP A 49 -7.99 -0.01 0.97
N ILE A 50 -6.84 0.07 1.65
CA ILE A 50 -5.73 0.97 1.28
C ILE A 50 -5.18 0.67 -0.13
N ALA A 51 -5.00 -0.60 -0.47
CA ALA A 51 -4.43 -0.98 -1.76
C ALA A 51 -5.37 -0.67 -2.94
N PHE A 52 -6.66 -0.98 -2.81
CA PHE A 52 -7.59 -1.06 -3.94
C PHE A 52 -8.90 -0.28 -3.79
N GLY A 53 -9.29 0.10 -2.56
CA GLY A 53 -10.60 0.65 -2.26
C GLY A 53 -10.68 2.17 -2.17
N VAL A 54 -9.54 2.88 -2.08
CA VAL A 54 -9.50 4.33 -1.83
C VAL A 54 -8.78 5.08 -2.95
N GLN A 55 -9.38 6.17 -3.39
CA GLN A 55 -8.74 7.13 -4.28
C GLN A 55 -7.62 7.84 -3.52
N THR A 56 -6.40 7.78 -4.04
CA THR A 56 -5.25 8.46 -3.45
C THR A 56 -5.37 9.97 -3.64
N LYS A 57 -5.12 10.75 -2.57
CA LYS A 57 -5.23 12.23 -2.59
C LYS A 57 -3.91 12.95 -2.84
N GLY A 58 -2.80 12.27 -2.58
CA GLY A 58 -1.46 12.79 -2.82
C GLY A 58 -0.41 11.70 -2.87
N SER A 59 0.84 12.15 -2.92
CA SER A 59 2.02 11.29 -3.03
C SER A 59 3.16 11.82 -2.18
N ILE A 60 4.00 10.90 -1.70
CA ILE A 60 5.29 11.22 -1.07
C ILE A 60 6.39 10.41 -1.75
N TYR A 61 7.59 10.98 -1.76
CA TYR A 61 8.78 10.37 -2.33
C TYR A 61 9.80 10.12 -1.22
N LEU A 62 10.40 8.94 -1.23
CA LEU A 62 11.36 8.52 -0.23
C LEU A 62 12.79 8.57 -0.78
N ASP A 63 13.73 8.89 0.11
CA ASP A 63 15.14 8.59 -0.15
C ASP A 63 15.38 7.07 -0.19
N ARG A 64 16.59 6.68 -0.61
CA ARG A 64 16.96 5.26 -0.76
C ARG A 64 16.93 4.49 0.56
N GLY A 65 17.30 5.13 1.68
CA GLY A 65 17.33 4.46 2.98
C GLY A 65 15.92 4.18 3.52
N ALA A 66 15.01 5.12 3.31
CA ALA A 66 13.61 4.98 3.68
C ALA A 66 12.86 4.03 2.74
N GLU A 67 13.17 4.05 1.44
CA GLU A 67 12.72 3.05 0.47
C GLU A 67 13.09 1.64 0.93
N GLU A 68 14.36 1.37 1.23
CA GLU A 68 14.83 0.06 1.68
C GLU A 68 14.16 -0.36 3.00
N ALA A 69 14.02 0.57 3.95
CA ALA A 69 13.36 0.31 5.23
C ALA A 69 11.87 -0.06 5.05
N VAL A 70 11.18 0.57 4.11
CA VAL A 70 9.77 0.29 3.81
C VAL A 70 9.63 -1.03 3.05
N GLU A 71 10.36 -1.17 1.95
CA GLU A 71 10.18 -2.27 1.01
C GLU A 71 10.73 -3.60 1.55
N SER A 72 11.95 -3.57 2.11
CA SER A 72 12.64 -4.79 2.56
C SER A 72 12.35 -5.14 4.02
N GLN A 73 12.14 -4.13 4.88
CA GLN A 73 12.02 -4.34 6.34
C GLN A 73 10.60 -4.15 6.87
N GLY A 74 9.66 -3.66 6.05
CA GLY A 74 8.26 -3.44 6.45
C GLY A 74 8.11 -2.41 7.56
N LYS A 75 8.99 -1.41 7.61
CA LYS A 75 8.96 -0.32 8.60
C LYS A 75 7.95 0.77 8.22
N SER A 76 7.64 1.62 9.20
CA SER A 76 6.83 2.82 9.01
C SER A 76 7.58 3.86 8.17
N VAL A 77 6.85 4.76 7.52
CA VAL A 77 7.42 5.92 6.84
C VAL A 77 7.71 7.01 7.87
N LEU A 78 8.96 7.45 7.96
CA LEU A 78 9.40 8.51 8.86
C LEU A 78 9.68 9.81 8.08
N PRO A 79 9.52 11.00 8.70
CA PRO A 79 9.72 12.30 8.06
C PRO A 79 11.13 12.48 7.50
N VAL A 80 12.13 11.99 8.23
CA VAL A 80 13.55 12.06 7.86
C VAL A 80 13.82 11.48 6.47
N GLY A 81 13.03 10.48 6.08
CA GLY A 81 13.18 9.78 4.81
C GLY A 81 12.36 10.34 3.66
N ILE A 82 11.54 11.39 3.89
CA ILE A 82 10.70 12.00 2.87
C ILE A 82 11.46 13.15 2.21
N VAL A 83 11.61 13.06 0.88
CA VAL A 83 12.31 14.08 0.08
C VAL A 83 11.34 15.03 -0.61
N GLU A 84 10.15 14.56 -0.97
CA GLU A 84 9.16 15.34 -1.72
C GLU A 84 7.73 14.93 -1.36
N VAL A 85 6.81 15.89 -1.45
CA VAL A 85 5.38 15.75 -1.18
C VAL A 85 4.63 16.40 -2.34
N GLU A 86 3.66 15.69 -2.92
CA GLU A 86 2.84 16.16 -4.03
C GLU A 86 1.34 15.98 -3.74
N GLY A 87 0.55 16.97 -4.19
CA GLY A 87 -0.89 17.02 -3.98
C GLY A 87 -1.28 17.76 -2.70
N SER A 88 -2.58 17.77 -2.41
CA SER A 88 -3.14 18.35 -1.18
C SER A 88 -4.03 17.31 -0.51
N PHE A 89 -3.76 17.07 0.77
CA PHE A 89 -4.37 15.99 1.52
C PHE A 89 -4.29 16.25 3.03
N ASN A 90 -5.20 15.62 3.77
CA ASN A 90 -5.29 15.75 5.21
C ASN A 90 -4.86 14.46 5.90
N LYS A 91 -4.69 14.54 7.22
CA LYS A 91 -4.60 13.36 8.08
C LYS A 91 -5.76 12.41 7.81
N GLY A 92 -5.44 11.12 7.64
CA GLY A 92 -6.40 10.07 7.31
C GLY A 92 -6.57 9.81 5.81
N ASP A 93 -6.03 10.66 4.93
CA ASP A 93 -6.07 10.42 3.50
C ASP A 93 -5.07 9.34 3.08
N THR A 94 -5.41 8.63 2.00
CA THR A 94 -4.52 7.62 1.41
C THR A 94 -3.55 8.26 0.43
N LEU A 95 -2.26 7.96 0.59
CA LEU A 95 -1.17 8.46 -0.24
C LEU A 95 -0.52 7.34 -1.03
N LYS A 96 0.05 7.71 -2.18
CA LYS A 96 1.05 6.90 -2.87
C LYS A 96 2.42 7.17 -2.28
N VAL A 97 3.23 6.14 -2.18
CA VAL A 97 4.62 6.25 -1.73
C VAL A 97 5.50 5.80 -2.90
N TYR A 98 6.40 6.68 -3.33
CA TYR A 98 7.30 6.45 -4.44
C TYR A 98 8.76 6.41 -3.97
N SER A 99 9.60 5.70 -4.73
CA SER A 99 11.04 5.88 -4.67
C SER A 99 11.47 7.19 -5.32
N ILE A 100 12.72 7.58 -5.12
CA ILE A 100 13.34 8.73 -5.81
C ILE A 100 13.29 8.59 -7.34
N ASP A 101 13.32 7.35 -7.85
CA ASP A 101 13.22 7.02 -9.27
C ASP A 101 11.76 6.99 -9.78
N LYS A 102 10.81 7.52 -8.99
CA LYS A 102 9.37 7.59 -9.27
C LYS A 102 8.69 6.23 -9.45
N ARG A 103 9.27 5.16 -8.89
CA ARG A 103 8.67 3.82 -8.83
C ARG A 103 7.67 3.74 -7.69
N LEU A 104 6.46 3.25 -7.93
CA LEU A 104 5.43 3.12 -6.89
C LEU A 104 5.77 1.95 -5.97
N ILE A 105 6.21 2.24 -4.75
CA ILE A 105 6.64 1.22 -3.78
C ILE A 105 5.50 0.81 -2.84
N ALA A 106 4.63 1.74 -2.45
CA ALA A 106 3.58 1.47 -1.48
C ALA A 106 2.38 2.41 -1.59
N LYS A 107 1.32 2.09 -0.86
CA LYS A 107 0.25 3.01 -0.47
C LYS A 107 0.03 2.95 1.03
N GLY A 108 -0.37 4.07 1.62
CA GLY A 108 -0.72 4.09 3.03
C GLY A 108 -1.56 5.27 3.47
N ILE A 109 -2.04 5.22 4.70
CA ILE A 109 -2.85 6.29 5.31
C ILE A 109 -1.93 7.25 6.04
N SER A 110 -2.00 8.53 5.69
CA SER A 110 -1.20 9.57 6.33
C SER A 110 -1.68 9.88 7.74
N ASN A 111 -0.74 10.06 8.68
CA ASN A 111 -1.02 10.61 10.01
C ASN A 111 -0.99 12.15 10.04
N PHE A 112 -0.61 12.79 8.93
CA PHE A 112 -0.38 14.24 8.79
C PHE A 112 -1.00 14.81 7.52
N SER A 113 -1.21 16.12 7.49
CA SER A 113 -1.55 16.85 6.25
C SER A 113 -0.32 17.06 5.36
N ASP A 114 -0.53 17.52 4.13
CA ASP A 114 0.58 17.91 3.25
C ASP A 114 1.39 19.09 3.82
N GLU A 115 0.73 20.06 4.47
CA GLU A 115 1.38 21.19 5.13
C GLU A 115 2.28 20.72 6.28
N ASP A 116 1.76 19.85 7.14
CA ASP A 116 2.51 19.29 8.28
C ASP A 116 3.75 18.53 7.79
N ILE A 117 3.59 17.63 6.81
CA ILE A 117 4.71 16.85 6.26
C ILE A 117 5.74 17.78 5.63
N ASN A 118 5.34 18.84 4.91
CA ASN A 118 6.29 19.80 4.37
C ASN A 118 7.11 20.53 5.44
N ASN A 119 6.55 20.73 6.64
CA ASN A 119 7.26 21.35 7.77
C ASN A 119 8.21 20.39 8.48
N ILE A 120 7.96 19.08 8.45
CA ILE A 120 8.75 18.07 9.19
C ILE A 120 9.62 17.18 8.30
N LYS A 121 9.44 17.19 6.97
CA LYS A 121 10.22 16.34 6.05
C LYS A 121 11.71 16.62 6.17
N GLY A 122 12.52 15.56 6.06
CA GLY A 122 13.97 15.62 6.24
C GLY A 122 14.44 15.87 7.68
N LYS A 123 13.54 16.12 8.64
CA LYS A 123 13.91 16.30 10.05
C LYS A 123 13.93 14.96 10.78
N GLY A 124 14.92 14.81 11.66
CA GLY A 124 14.97 13.70 12.60
C GLY A 124 14.02 13.90 13.78
N GLU A 125 13.70 12.82 14.48
CA GLU A 125 12.80 12.82 15.64
C GLU A 125 13.19 13.87 16.69
N LYS A 126 14.48 13.99 17.05
CA LYS A 126 14.94 15.01 18.01
C LYS A 126 14.61 16.45 17.59
N GLN A 127 14.82 16.78 16.32
CA GLN A 127 14.53 18.11 15.78
C GLN A 127 13.03 18.40 15.82
N ILE A 128 12.20 17.40 15.51
CA ILE A 128 10.74 17.52 15.56
C ILE A 128 10.27 17.71 17.01
N LEU A 129 10.80 16.95 17.96
CA LEU A 129 10.42 17.06 19.38
C LEU A 129 10.83 18.40 19.99
N GLU A 130 11.99 18.94 19.61
CA GLU A 130 12.45 20.26 20.04
C GLU A 130 11.58 21.40 19.50
N GLU A 131 11.09 21.27 18.27
CA GLU A 131 10.34 22.32 17.57
C GLU A 131 8.82 22.25 17.83
N PHE A 132 8.26 21.04 18.01
CA PHE A 132 6.81 20.80 18.09
C PHE A 132 6.35 20.15 19.40
N GLY A 133 7.27 19.74 20.28
CA GLY A 133 6.96 19.16 21.59
C GLY A 133 6.94 17.62 21.63
N SER A 134 6.98 17.07 22.84
CA SER A 134 7.26 15.65 23.12
C SER A 134 6.15 14.65 22.74
N ASP A 135 4.95 15.13 22.44
CA ASP A 135 3.76 14.27 22.25
C ASP A 135 3.51 13.88 20.79
N MET A 136 4.38 14.31 19.87
CA MET A 136 4.27 14.02 18.43
C MET A 136 4.78 12.62 18.09
N CYS A 137 3.86 11.70 17.76
CA CYS A 137 4.22 10.45 17.09
C CYS A 137 4.74 10.78 15.68
N CYS A 138 6.04 10.65 15.48
CA CYS A 138 6.70 11.14 14.27
C CYS A 138 6.41 10.30 13.01
N GLU A 139 5.72 9.16 13.09
CA GLU A 139 5.50 8.31 11.92
C GLU A 139 4.47 8.93 10.96
N VAL A 140 4.91 9.22 9.73
CA VAL A 140 4.02 9.79 8.70
C VAL A 140 3.02 8.75 8.20
N ILE A 141 3.46 7.51 8.03
CA ILE A 141 2.58 6.37 7.76
C ILE A 141 3.05 5.20 8.62
N HIS A 142 2.20 4.77 9.55
CA HIS A 142 2.47 3.58 10.36
C HIS A 142 2.45 2.30 9.51
N ARG A 143 3.36 1.35 9.76
CA ARG A 143 3.49 0.07 9.01
C ARG A 143 2.21 -0.76 8.87
N ASP A 144 1.30 -0.67 9.84
CA ASP A 144 0.01 -1.38 9.79
C ASP A 144 -0.98 -0.74 8.82
N SER A 145 -0.80 0.56 8.56
CA SER A 145 -1.56 1.35 7.59
C SER A 145 -0.78 1.54 6.28
N LEU A 146 0.24 0.71 6.05
CA LEU A 146 1.09 0.70 4.86
C LEU A 146 0.97 -0.65 4.13
N VAL A 147 0.89 -0.58 2.80
CA VAL A 147 0.86 -1.72 1.90
C VAL A 147 1.95 -1.53 0.86
N VAL A 148 2.97 -2.36 0.95
CA VAL A 148 4.07 -2.44 -0.02
C VAL A 148 3.64 -3.31 -1.19
N PHE A 149 4.00 -2.90 -2.40
CA PHE A 149 3.80 -3.69 -3.60
C PHE A 149 5.08 -4.45 -3.92
N GLU A 150 5.01 -5.79 -3.98
CA GLU A 150 6.12 -6.60 -4.51
C GLU A 150 6.20 -6.42 -6.03
N GLU A 151 7.37 -6.10 -6.57
CA GLU A 151 7.66 -6.39 -7.97
C GLU A 151 7.80 -7.91 -8.12
N HIS A 152 6.95 -8.49 -8.97
CA HIS A 152 7.23 -9.82 -9.52
C HIS A 152 8.06 -9.57 -10.77
N GLU A 153 9.35 -9.91 -10.72
CA GLU A 153 10.09 -10.17 -11.96
C GLU A 153 9.33 -11.30 -12.68
N GLU A 154 8.83 -11.01 -13.88
CA GLU A 154 8.38 -12.08 -14.78
C GLU A 154 9.63 -12.90 -15.12
N GLU A 155 9.81 -14.04 -14.44
CA GLU A 155 10.73 -15.08 -14.89
C GLU A 155 10.29 -15.48 -16.32
N GLY A 156 11.15 -15.14 -17.29
CA GLY A 156 10.97 -15.45 -18.71
C GLY A 156 11.14 -16.91 -19.07
#